data_AF-A0A7Y5TFB9-F1
#
_entry.id   AF-A0A7Y5TFB9-F1
#
_cell.length_a   1.000
_cell.length_b   1.000
_cell.length_c   1.000
_cell.angle_alpha   90.00
_cell.angle_beta   90.00
_cell.angle_gamma   90.00
#
_symmetry.space_group_name_H-M   'P 1'
#
loop_
_entity.id
_entity.type
_entity.pdbx_description
1 polymer ?
#
loop_
_entity_poly.entity_id
_entity_poly.type
_entity_poly.pdbx_seq_one_letter_code
_entity_poly.pdbx_strand_id
1 'polypeptide(L)' 'KGDKGFMTMNDGWFAEYVFEVAVRRDALPTDLQEALTQEPIVLPAWDPMGALAD' A
#
# COMPACT_ATOMS: atom_id res chain seq x y z
N LYS A 1 -5.55 9.33 21.00
CA LYS A 1 -7.00 9.66 20.91
C LYS A 1 -7.20 10.38 19.59
N GLY A 2 -8.12 9.93 18.73
CA GLY A 2 -8.40 10.64 17.48
C GLY A 2 -9.00 12.02 17.75
N ASP A 3 -8.82 12.94 16.81
CA ASP A 3 -9.38 14.29 16.85
C ASP A 3 -10.43 14.44 15.75
N LYS A 4 -11.70 14.60 16.13
CA LYS A 4 -12.85 14.73 15.19
C LYS A 4 -12.92 13.63 14.12
N GLY A 5 -12.53 12.40 14.47
CA GLY A 5 -12.51 11.27 13.55
C GLY A 5 -11.23 11.15 12.70
N PHE A 6 -10.28 12.08 12.85
CA PHE A 6 -8.94 11.96 12.27
C PHE A 6 -8.00 11.24 13.22
N MET A 7 -7.13 10.43 12.65
CA MET A 7 -6.04 9.74 13.34
C MET A 7 -4.71 10.43 12.99
N THR A 8 -3.77 10.42 13.92
CA THR A 8 -2.41 10.92 13.70
C THR A 8 -1.45 9.75 13.74
N MET A 9 -0.60 9.67 12.72
CA MET A 9 0.39 8.62 12.54
C MET A 9 1.76 9.28 12.44
N ASN A 10 2.74 8.78 13.20
CA ASN A 10 4.11 9.23 13.08
C ASN A 10 4.84 8.41 12.00
N ASP A 11 5.98 8.91 11.56
CA ASP A 11 6.77 8.31 10.48
C ASP A 11 7.24 6.88 10.80
N GLY A 12 7.69 6.63 12.04
CA GLY A 12 8.13 5.29 12.45
C GLY A 12 7.01 4.26 12.43
N TRP A 13 5.80 4.66 12.85
CA TRP A 13 4.63 3.81 12.79
C TRP A 13 4.21 3.55 11.34
N PHE A 14 4.26 4.57 10.48
CA PHE A 14 3.99 4.41 9.05
C PHE A 14 4.94 3.39 8.43
N ALA A 15 6.24 3.53 8.68
CA ALA A 15 7.27 2.66 8.12
C ALA A 15 7.13 1.19 8.59
N GLU A 16 6.64 0.96 9.80
CA GLU A 16 6.55 -0.39 10.37
C GLU A 16 5.22 -1.09 10.07
N TYR A 17 4.12 -0.34 9.96
CA TYR A 17 2.77 -0.92 9.97
C TYR A 17 1.90 -0.61 8.74
N VAL A 18 2.35 0.24 7.80
CA VAL A 18 1.63 0.48 6.53
C VAL A 18 2.22 -0.37 5.42
N PHE A 19 1.40 -1.26 4.85
CA PHE A 19 1.82 -2.17 3.79
C PHE A 19 1.50 -1.65 2.38
N GLU A 20 0.41 -0.88 2.23
CA GLU A 20 -0.09 -0.48 0.91
C GLU A 20 -0.62 0.96 0.91
N VAL A 21 -0.49 1.62 -0.25
CA VAL A 21 -1.09 2.93 -0.53
C VAL A 21 -1.65 2.97 -1.95
N ALA A 22 -2.75 3.69 -2.14
CA ALA A 22 -3.31 3.96 -3.45
C ALA A 22 -2.94 5.38 -3.89
N VAL A 23 -2.26 5.49 -5.03
CA VAL A 23 -1.90 6.76 -5.66
C VAL A 23 -2.36 6.78 -7.12
N ARG A 24 -2.47 7.98 -7.70
CA ARG A 24 -2.74 8.08 -9.13
C ARG A 24 -1.54 7.58 -9.93
N ARG A 25 -1.79 6.90 -11.05
CA ARG A 25 -0.73 6.34 -11.92
C ARG A 25 0.22 7.43 -12.46
N ASP A 26 -0.30 8.61 -12.75
CA ASP A 26 0.48 9.75 -13.23
C ASP A 26 1.36 10.43 -12.17
N ALA A 27 1.19 10.05 -10.89
CA ALA A 27 2.09 10.47 -9.82
C ALA A 27 3.31 9.53 -9.67
N LEU A 28 3.32 8.38 -10.37
CA LEU A 28 4.42 7.43 -10.33
C LEU A 28 5.55 7.85 -11.28
N PRO A 29 6.83 7.66 -10.89
CA PRO A 29 7.96 7.62 -11.81
C PRO A 29 7.72 6.65 -12.99
N THR A 30 8.27 6.96 -14.17
CA THR A 30 8.01 6.21 -15.41
C THR A 30 8.39 4.73 -15.30
N ASP A 31 9.50 4.42 -14.63
CA ASP A 31 9.97 3.06 -14.37
C ASP A 31 8.95 2.23 -13.56
N LEU A 32 8.28 2.83 -12.57
CA LEU A 32 7.22 2.16 -11.81
C LEU A 32 5.92 2.02 -12.59
N GLN A 33 5.64 2.92 -13.55
CA GLN A 33 4.49 2.75 -14.44
C GLN A 33 4.68 1.56 -15.39
N GLU A 34 5.90 1.35 -15.88
CA GLU A 34 6.24 0.21 -16.74
C GLU A 34 6.11 -1.13 -16.00
N ALA A 35 6.42 -1.17 -14.70
CA ALA A 35 6.25 -2.36 -13.86
C ALA A 35 4.80 -2.88 -13.85
N LEU A 36 3.80 -2.00 -14.01
CA LEU A 36 2.38 -2.37 -14.07
C LEU A 36 2.00 -3.21 -15.31
N THR A 37 2.87 -3.26 -16.32
CA THR A 37 2.64 -4.02 -17.56
C THR A 37 3.28 -5.40 -17.56
N GLN A 38 4.06 -5.72 -16.52
CA GLN A 38 4.75 -7.00 -16.37
C GLN A 38 3.75 -8.09 -15.95
N GLU A 39 4.11 -9.35 -16.24
CA GLU A 39 3.33 -10.49 -15.78
C GLU A 39 3.32 -10.52 -14.24
N PRO A 40 2.13 -10.53 -13.59
CA PRO A 40 2.05 -10.48 -12.14
C PRO A 40 2.54 -11.78 -11.49
N ILE A 41 3.17 -11.64 -10.32
CA ILE A 41 3.50 -12.80 -9.49
C ILE A 41 2.21 -13.25 -8.78
N VAL A 42 1.73 -14.45 -9.10
CA VAL A 42 0.55 -15.02 -8.45
C VAL A 42 0.94 -15.58 -7.08
N LEU A 43 0.46 -14.95 -6.03
CA LEU A 43 0.67 -15.40 -4.65
C LEU A 43 -0.38 -16.47 -4.26
N PRO A 44 -0.06 -17.36 -3.30
CA PRO A 44 -1.03 -18.30 -2.74
C PRO A 44 -2.22 -17.57 -2.10
N ALA A 45 -3.38 -18.23 -2.07
CA ALA A 45 -4.61 -17.62 -1.55
C ALA A 45 -4.57 -17.23 -0.06
N TRP A 46 -3.63 -17.80 0.71
CA TRP A 46 -3.43 -17.52 2.14
C TRP A 46 -2.25 -16.57 2.41
N ASP A 47 -1.71 -15.93 1.38
CA ASP A 47 -0.63 -14.97 1.55
C ASP A 47 -1.11 -13.78 2.39
N PRO A 48 -0.35 -13.33 3.41
CA PRO A 48 -0.75 -12.23 4.29
C PRO A 48 -0.93 -10.90 3.54
N MET A 49 -0.34 -10.72 2.34
CA MET A 49 -0.57 -9.54 1.50
C MET A 49 -1.98 -9.52 0.89
N GLY A 50 -2.71 -10.64 0.93
CA GLY A 50 -4.11 -10.72 0.52
C GLY A 50 -5.11 -10.54 1.68
N ALA A 51 -4.63 -10.32 2.91
CA ALA A 51 -5.49 -10.01 4.03
C ALA A 51 -6.22 -8.70 3.73
N LEU A 52 -7.51 -8.78 3.40
CA LEU A 52 -8.37 -7.62 3.35
C LEU A 52 -8.29 -6.94 4.71
N ALA A 53 -8.20 -5.61 4.73
CA ALA A 53 -8.19 -4.84 5.96
C ALA A 53 -9.48 -5.12 6.75
N ASP A 54 -9.42 -6.09 7.65
CA ASP A 54 -10.48 -6.47 8.60
C ASP A 54 -10.58 -5.44 9.75
#